data_AF-A0A1H0PFX1-F1
#
_entry.id   AF-A0A1H0PFX1-F1
#
_cell.length_a   1.000
_cell.length_b   1.000
_cell.length_c   1.000
_cell.angle_alpha   90.00
_cell.angle_beta   90.00
_cell.angle_gamma   90.00
#
_symmetry.space_group_name_H-M   'P 1'
#
loop_
_entity.id
_entity.type
_entity.pdbx_description
1 polymer ?
#
loop_
_entity_poly.entity_id
_entity_poly.type
_entity_poly.pdbx_seq_one_letter_code
_entity_poly.pdbx_strand_id
1 'polypeptide(L)'
;MIQKIKPRRDVLCVEKPDRRLLSYVPDDSGVRSNHDRRGFEGAAEAGGSYEQFQQEDKRGRRYVVDYEVQAVFSHQGKSCSLTAQAVDISTTGMLLKLPAEQGAKLQAAGRVKLSFTITPGSMPEGYEMKIRSLKANCVRMTNGEDGMALCGVEFADTLAQYAADKRQNYMLAASAFCLGIITLVIILMRAESVVYFRFNRWLYLYSIIAATFLLSRYFFAVFYRPVKIDPDYTPGVTVIIPCFNEENWIQNTIRSCINQDYPADKLEVIVVDDHSNDHSVDRIREAIEEIKGADAENGNYHMADRIRYLVQPFNKGKRDAMAWGATEAKHELLVFVDSDSFLDPYAVRNIVQPFKDKEMGGVSGRTDVANTYTNALTRMQSVRYYIAFRIMKAAESYFDAVTCLSGPLSCYRRDLVLKYADAWLNQKFLGQKATFGDDRSMTNFILRHNRTAYQDSAVCRTIVPNSYTMFLKQQMRWKRSWLRESLIAARYIWKKEPFMSLSFYMGLAVPIAAPIIVLYNLIYVPIMHRVFPITFMVGMFLMAMLMSMAQLFLRRSTTWIFGMWFCLYYEAVLLWQMPVAWFTFWKSTWGTRLTPADLAEMEKERLKKERKEKKRHEP
;
A
#
# COMPACT_ATOMS: atom_id res chain seq x y z
N MET A 1 35.98 -3.13 10.44
CA MET A 1 34.85 -3.59 11.27
C MET A 1 33.62 -2.77 10.96
N ILE A 2 32.75 -3.24 10.06
CA ILE A 2 31.45 -2.60 9.80
C ILE A 2 30.49 -3.19 10.82
N GLN A 3 30.10 -2.42 11.83
CA GLN A 3 29.02 -2.81 12.74
C GLN A 3 27.79 -3.16 11.88
N LYS A 4 27.41 -4.45 11.87
CA LYS A 4 26.10 -4.88 11.39
C LYS A 4 25.07 -4.15 12.24
N ILE A 5 24.52 -3.06 11.73
CA ILE A 5 23.35 -2.39 12.30
C ILE A 5 22.29 -3.49 12.45
N LYS A 6 21.94 -3.84 13.69
CA LYS A 6 20.84 -4.78 13.96
C LYS A 6 19.62 -4.30 13.14
N PRO A 7 18.97 -5.15 12.34
CA PRO A 7 17.79 -4.75 11.59
C PRO A 7 16.77 -4.22 12.60
N ARG A 8 16.34 -2.97 12.43
CA ARG A 8 15.26 -2.41 13.24
C ARG A 8 14.01 -3.24 12.94
N ARG A 9 13.37 -3.80 13.99
CA ARG A 9 12.10 -4.51 13.87
C ARG A 9 11.06 -3.57 13.28
N ASP A 10 10.39 -3.98 12.21
CA ASP A 10 9.35 -3.17 11.58
C ASP A 10 8.20 -2.91 12.57
N VAL A 11 7.72 -1.67 12.60
CA VAL A 11 6.61 -1.26 13.47
C VAL A 11 5.32 -1.41 12.68
N LEU A 12 4.54 -2.44 13.02
CA LEU A 12 3.25 -2.75 12.43
C LEU A 12 2.12 -2.51 13.43
N CYS A 13 0.96 -2.09 12.93
CA CYS A 13 -0.27 -2.14 13.70
C CYS A 13 -0.63 -3.61 13.96
N VAL A 14 -0.64 -4.01 15.23
CA VAL A 14 -0.99 -5.38 15.62
C VAL A 14 -2.48 -5.43 15.90
N GLU A 15 -3.24 -6.00 14.97
CA GLU A 15 -4.65 -6.31 15.18
C GLU A 15 -4.76 -7.39 16.26
N LYS A 16 -5.67 -7.18 17.21
CA LYS A 16 -5.96 -8.18 18.23
C LYS A 16 -6.58 -9.38 17.50
N PRO A 17 -5.95 -10.57 17.58
CA PRO A 17 -6.46 -11.73 16.85
C PRO A 17 -7.86 -12.09 17.38
N ASP A 18 -8.74 -12.47 16.46
CA ASP A 18 -9.96 -13.19 16.83
C ASP A 18 -9.53 -14.51 17.49
N ARG A 19 -10.41 -15.09 18.31
CA ARG A 19 -10.24 -16.46 18.79
C ARG A 19 -10.15 -17.45 17.63
N ARG A 20 -10.78 -17.12 16.49
CA ARG A 20 -10.72 -17.89 15.24
C ARG A 20 -9.51 -17.48 14.39
N LEU A 21 -8.83 -18.48 13.84
CA LEU A 21 -7.77 -18.26 12.85
C LEU A 21 -8.33 -17.63 11.56
N LEU A 22 -9.52 -18.06 11.12
CA LEU A 22 -10.19 -17.64 9.88
C LEU A 22 -11.56 -17.00 10.17
N SER A 23 -11.54 -15.80 10.74
CA SER A 23 -12.74 -15.10 11.21
C SER A 23 -13.68 -14.61 10.11
N TYR A 24 -13.19 -14.44 8.89
CA TYR A 24 -13.92 -13.86 7.75
C TYR A 24 -14.23 -14.88 6.66
N VAL A 25 -13.82 -16.13 6.82
CA VAL A 25 -14.25 -17.19 5.91
C VAL A 25 -15.68 -17.59 6.28
N PRO A 26 -16.66 -17.44 5.38
CA PRO A 26 -18.03 -17.84 5.66
C PRO A 26 -18.13 -19.37 5.82
N ASP A 27 -19.00 -19.80 6.72
CA ASP A 27 -19.34 -21.20 6.98
C ASP A 27 -20.52 -21.62 6.08
N ASP A 28 -20.38 -22.73 5.36
CA ASP A 28 -21.40 -23.24 4.43
C ASP A 28 -22.71 -23.65 5.13
N SER A 29 -22.66 -23.90 6.44
CA SER A 29 -23.85 -24.22 7.24
C SER A 29 -24.72 -23.00 7.56
N GLY A 30 -24.22 -21.77 7.35
CA GLY A 30 -24.93 -20.53 7.69
C GLY A 30 -25.19 -20.34 9.21
N VAL A 31 -24.76 -21.28 10.05
CA VAL A 31 -24.94 -21.27 11.51
C VAL A 31 -24.09 -20.16 12.17
N ARG A 32 -23.03 -19.73 11.49
CA ARG A 32 -22.07 -18.72 11.98
C ARG A 32 -22.01 -17.57 10.98
N SER A 33 -22.24 -16.34 11.45
CA SER A 33 -22.11 -15.15 10.62
C SER A 33 -20.72 -14.51 10.76
N ASN A 34 -20.23 -13.92 9.67
CA ASN A 34 -19.05 -13.05 9.67
C ASN A 34 -19.32 -11.68 10.30
N HIS A 35 -20.51 -11.49 10.89
CA HIS A 35 -20.95 -10.22 11.44
C HIS A 35 -20.49 -10.11 12.89
N ASP A 36 -19.82 -9.01 13.23
CA ASP A 36 -19.53 -8.70 14.62
C ASP A 36 -20.85 -8.55 15.40
N ARG A 37 -21.05 -9.42 16.40
CA ARG A 37 -22.23 -9.42 17.27
C ARG A 37 -22.40 -8.09 18.04
N ARG A 38 -21.37 -7.25 18.13
CA ARG A 38 -21.39 -5.98 18.86
C ARG A 38 -21.65 -4.74 17.99
N GLY A 39 -21.60 -4.87 16.66
CA GLY A 39 -21.84 -3.77 15.72
C GLY A 39 -23.26 -3.72 15.17
N PHE A 40 -24.07 -4.76 15.41
CA PHE A 40 -25.22 -5.08 14.57
C PHE A 40 -26.59 -4.80 15.21
N GLU A 41 -26.67 -3.97 16.26
CA GLU A 41 -27.97 -3.61 16.85
C GLU A 41 -28.82 -2.65 15.98
N GLY A 42 -28.36 -2.20 14.80
CA GLY A 42 -29.11 -1.26 13.97
C GLY A 42 -29.10 -1.44 12.45
N ALA A 43 -28.25 -2.30 11.87
CA ALA A 43 -28.10 -2.38 10.40
C ALA A 43 -28.88 -3.52 9.75
N ALA A 44 -29.16 -4.61 10.49
CA ALA A 44 -29.92 -5.77 10.00
C ALA A 44 -31.34 -5.42 9.56
N GLU A 45 -31.98 -4.51 10.29
CA GLU A 45 -33.39 -4.16 10.13
C GLU A 45 -33.62 -3.06 9.09
N ALA A 46 -32.55 -2.48 8.52
CA ALA A 46 -32.63 -1.20 7.79
C ALA A 46 -32.12 -1.21 6.33
N GLY A 47 -32.04 -2.36 5.65
CA GLY A 47 -31.72 -2.39 4.21
C GLY A 47 -30.40 -1.69 3.83
N GLY A 48 -29.41 -1.70 4.74
CA GLY A 48 -28.15 -0.97 4.59
C GLY A 48 -27.27 -1.48 3.45
N SER A 49 -26.52 -0.58 2.81
CA SER A 49 -25.55 -0.93 1.76
C SER A 49 -24.37 -1.74 2.33
N TYR A 50 -23.82 -2.69 1.56
CA TYR A 50 -22.68 -3.51 2.00
C TYR A 50 -21.43 -2.69 2.35
N GLU A 51 -21.28 -1.48 1.79
CA GLU A 51 -20.24 -0.53 2.23
C GLU A 51 -20.40 -0.09 3.70
N GLN A 52 -21.62 0.08 4.21
CA GLN A 52 -21.88 0.45 5.61
C GLN A 52 -21.44 -0.68 6.55
N PHE A 53 -21.77 -1.92 6.19
CA PHE A 53 -21.33 -3.10 6.92
C PHE A 53 -19.80 -3.17 7.04
N GLN A 54 -19.06 -3.00 5.94
CA GLN A 54 -17.59 -2.97 5.99
C GLN A 54 -17.04 -1.85 6.88
N GLN A 55 -17.71 -0.70 6.92
CA GLN A 55 -17.29 0.42 7.77
C GLN A 55 -17.55 0.13 9.25
N GLU A 56 -18.65 -0.52 9.59
CA GLU A 56 -18.98 -0.93 10.96
C GLU A 56 -18.00 -1.99 11.48
N ASP A 57 -17.70 -3.03 10.68
CA ASP A 57 -16.67 -4.02 11.02
C ASP A 57 -15.32 -3.35 11.29
N LYS A 58 -14.89 -2.47 10.39
CA LYS A 58 -13.64 -1.71 10.53
C LYS A 58 -13.62 -0.85 11.78
N ARG A 59 -14.77 -0.36 12.26
CA ARG A 59 -14.86 0.42 13.51
C ARG A 59 -14.67 -0.46 14.76
N GLY A 60 -15.17 -1.70 14.71
CA GLY A 60 -15.06 -2.70 15.77
C GLY A 60 -13.67 -3.31 15.92
N ARG A 61 -12.83 -3.26 14.87
CA ARG A 61 -11.47 -3.79 14.91
C ARG A 61 -10.63 -3.19 16.04
N ARG A 62 -10.01 -4.09 16.81
CA ARG A 62 -9.17 -3.76 17.96
C ARG A 62 -7.69 -3.92 17.63
N TYR A 63 -6.90 -3.02 18.17
CA TYR A 63 -5.45 -3.01 18.06
C TYR A 63 -4.83 -3.18 19.45
N VAL A 64 -3.82 -4.02 19.54
CA VAL A 64 -3.07 -4.22 20.80
C VAL A 64 -2.24 -2.98 21.07
N VAL A 65 -2.35 -2.46 22.28
CA VAL A 65 -1.64 -1.25 22.70
C VAL A 65 -1.04 -1.44 24.09
N ASP A 66 -0.05 -0.60 24.39
CA ASP A 66 0.59 -0.57 25.70
C ASP A 66 1.01 0.87 26.01
N TYR A 67 0.07 1.65 26.57
CA TYR A 67 0.35 3.00 27.06
C TYR A 67 -0.59 3.37 28.21
N GLU A 68 -0.16 4.34 29.02
CA GLU A 68 -0.92 4.83 30.16
C GLU A 68 -2.10 5.72 29.74
N VAL A 69 -3.22 5.56 30.44
CA VAL A 69 -4.45 6.29 30.26
C VAL A 69 -4.87 6.89 31.60
N GLN A 70 -5.06 8.21 31.62
CA GLN A 70 -5.62 8.89 32.78
C GLN A 70 -7.15 8.90 32.67
N ALA A 71 -7.80 8.34 33.68
CA ALA A 71 -9.24 8.28 33.82
C ALA A 71 -9.69 9.20 34.96
N VAL A 72 -10.51 10.21 34.62
CA VAL A 72 -11.11 11.15 35.58
C VAL A 72 -12.61 10.88 35.66
N PHE A 73 -13.11 10.62 36.86
CA PHE A 73 -14.51 10.27 37.11
C PHE A 73 -15.00 10.87 38.43
N SER A 74 -16.32 10.93 38.63
CA SER A 74 -16.91 11.39 39.88
C SER A 74 -17.39 10.19 40.70
N HIS A 75 -16.96 10.10 41.96
CA HIS A 75 -17.40 9.07 42.89
C HIS A 75 -17.82 9.74 44.20
N GLN A 76 -19.06 9.49 44.65
CA GLN A 76 -19.63 10.10 45.86
C GLN A 76 -19.50 11.63 45.91
N GLY A 77 -19.71 12.31 44.77
CA GLY A 77 -19.63 13.77 44.66
C GLY A 77 -18.22 14.37 44.65
N LYS A 78 -17.16 13.56 44.74
CA LYS A 78 -15.75 14.00 44.62
C LYS A 78 -15.17 13.62 43.27
N SER A 79 -14.31 14.49 42.73
CA SER A 79 -13.56 14.20 41.49
C SER A 79 -12.37 13.30 41.83
N CYS A 80 -12.32 12.12 41.22
CA CYS A 80 -11.23 11.16 41.36
C CYS A 80 -10.48 11.04 40.03
N SER A 81 -9.16 10.85 40.10
CA SER A 81 -8.29 10.57 38.96
C SER A 81 -7.53 9.28 39.23
N LEU A 82 -7.44 8.40 38.25
CA LEU A 82 -6.61 7.20 38.29
C LEU A 82 -5.84 7.04 36.98
N THR A 83 -4.75 6.27 37.05
CA THR A 83 -3.98 5.86 35.87
C THR A 83 -4.22 4.38 35.63
N ALA A 84 -4.56 4.02 34.40
CA ALA A 84 -4.75 2.64 33.97
C ALA A 84 -3.88 2.36 32.74
N GLN A 85 -3.56 1.09 32.49
CA GLN A 85 -2.81 0.67 31.31
C GLN A 85 -3.79 0.22 30.22
N ALA A 86 -3.68 0.77 29.02
CA ALA A 86 -4.47 0.30 27.88
C ALA A 86 -3.90 -1.03 27.37
N VAL A 87 -4.77 -2.00 27.10
CA VAL A 87 -4.43 -3.33 26.56
C VAL A 87 -4.81 -3.44 25.09
N ASP A 88 -6.00 -2.96 24.75
CA ASP A 88 -6.46 -2.86 23.37
C ASP A 88 -7.30 -1.59 23.16
N ILE A 89 -7.33 -1.10 21.91
CA ILE A 89 -8.11 0.05 21.49
C ILE A 89 -8.79 -0.20 20.15
N SER A 90 -10.00 0.31 20.00
CA SER A 90 -10.78 0.36 18.75
C SER A 90 -11.28 1.78 18.53
N THR A 91 -11.97 2.04 17.42
CA THR A 91 -12.56 3.37 17.20
C THR A 91 -13.73 3.68 18.14
N THR A 92 -14.36 2.65 18.71
CA THR A 92 -15.56 2.75 19.56
C THR A 92 -15.26 2.54 21.05
N GLY A 93 -14.13 1.95 21.43
CA GLY A 93 -13.80 1.72 22.83
C GLY A 93 -12.39 1.20 23.08
N MET A 94 -12.08 0.94 24.36
CA MET A 94 -10.75 0.52 24.83
C MET A 94 -10.88 -0.46 26.00
N LEU A 95 -9.91 -1.37 26.14
CA LEU A 95 -9.75 -2.21 27.32
C LEU A 95 -8.65 -1.65 28.22
N LEU A 96 -8.98 -1.41 29.49
CA LEU A 96 -8.08 -0.91 30.52
C LEU A 96 -7.75 -2.00 31.54
N LYS A 97 -6.48 -2.10 31.94
CA LYS A 97 -5.98 -2.91 33.04
C LYS A 97 -5.61 -2.01 34.22
N LEU A 98 -6.17 -2.30 35.40
CA LEU A 98 -5.99 -1.51 36.62
C LEU A 98 -6.17 -2.38 37.88
N PRO A 99 -5.69 -1.96 39.07
CA PRO A 99 -5.90 -2.71 40.32
C PRO A 99 -7.40 -2.86 40.66
N ALA A 100 -7.79 -4.03 41.19
CA ALA A 100 -9.20 -4.38 41.41
C ALA A 100 -10.00 -3.37 42.27
N GLU A 101 -9.38 -2.82 43.32
CA GLU A 101 -10.01 -1.81 44.18
C GLU A 101 -10.35 -0.52 43.43
N GLN A 102 -9.49 -0.11 42.49
CA GLN A 102 -9.70 1.08 41.68
C GLN A 102 -10.73 0.82 40.57
N GLY A 103 -10.76 -0.41 40.05
CA GLY A 103 -11.77 -0.88 39.11
C GLY A 103 -13.19 -0.75 39.65
N ALA A 104 -13.43 -1.19 40.89
CA ALA A 104 -14.75 -1.09 41.52
C ALA A 104 -15.26 0.36 41.62
N LYS A 105 -14.36 1.31 41.95
CA LYS A 105 -14.68 2.75 42.01
C LYS A 105 -15.04 3.31 40.63
N LEU A 106 -14.33 2.88 39.59
CA LEU A 106 -14.56 3.30 38.21
C LEU A 106 -15.90 2.75 37.68
N GLN A 107 -16.22 1.48 37.97
CA GLN A 107 -17.48 0.87 37.59
C GLN A 107 -18.68 1.56 38.28
N ALA A 108 -18.57 1.88 39.57
CA ALA A 108 -19.61 2.57 40.32
C ALA A 108 -19.91 4.00 39.80
N ALA A 109 -18.93 4.66 39.18
CA ALA A 109 -19.12 5.99 38.59
C ALA A 109 -19.87 5.97 37.26
N GLY A 110 -19.79 4.86 36.50
CA GLY A 110 -20.41 4.66 35.19
C GLY A 110 -19.79 5.50 34.07
N ARG A 111 -19.67 6.81 34.26
CA ARG A 111 -19.11 7.78 33.29
C ARG A 111 -17.70 8.21 33.67
N VAL A 112 -16.80 8.17 32.69
CA VAL A 112 -15.39 8.55 32.83
C VAL A 112 -14.96 9.50 31.71
N LYS A 113 -14.00 10.38 32.00
CA LYS A 113 -13.27 11.17 31.02
C LYS A 113 -11.85 10.62 30.89
N LEU A 114 -11.49 10.23 29.68
CA LEU A 114 -10.17 9.65 29.38
C LEU A 114 -9.24 10.70 28.77
N SER A 115 -7.96 10.63 29.17
CA SER A 115 -6.86 11.39 28.59
C SER A 115 -5.68 10.47 28.31
N PHE A 116 -5.23 10.44 27.06
CA PHE A 116 -4.12 9.59 26.60
C PHE A 116 -3.59 10.10 25.26
N THR A 117 -2.46 9.55 24.81
CA THR A 117 -1.90 9.88 23.49
C THR A 117 -1.84 8.61 22.65
N ILE A 118 -2.53 8.60 21.51
CA ILE A 118 -2.43 7.50 20.55
C ILE A 118 -1.09 7.63 19.85
N THR A 119 -0.15 6.74 20.19
CA THR A 119 1.20 6.75 19.63
C THR A 119 1.19 6.25 18.18
N PRO A 120 2.07 6.78 17.31
CA PRO A 120 2.16 6.33 15.92
C PRO A 120 2.46 4.83 15.83
N GLY A 121 1.68 4.10 15.04
CA GLY A 121 1.77 2.64 14.89
C GLY A 121 0.82 1.83 15.78
N SER A 122 0.22 2.45 16.80
CA SER A 122 -0.79 1.78 17.66
C SER A 122 -2.14 1.56 16.96
N MET A 123 -2.49 2.40 16.00
CA MET A 123 -3.72 2.34 15.21
C MET A 123 -3.41 2.69 13.75
N PRO A 124 -4.33 2.43 12.79
CA PRO A 124 -4.17 2.84 11.40
C PRO A 124 -3.86 4.33 11.26
N GLU A 125 -3.13 4.68 10.20
CA GLU A 125 -2.67 6.05 9.94
C GLU A 125 -3.84 7.04 9.88
N GLY A 126 -3.75 8.13 10.65
CA GLY A 126 -4.76 9.18 10.76
C GLY A 126 -5.36 9.33 12.16
N TYR A 127 -5.18 8.33 13.04
CA TYR A 127 -5.66 8.37 14.43
C TYR A 127 -4.64 8.95 15.42
N GLU A 128 -3.43 9.32 14.96
CA GLU A 128 -2.40 9.91 15.82
C GLU A 128 -2.84 11.26 16.42
N MET A 129 -3.22 11.24 17.70
CA MET A 129 -3.65 12.44 18.40
C MET A 129 -3.49 12.35 19.91
N LYS A 130 -3.39 13.52 20.55
CA LYS A 130 -3.48 13.67 22.00
C LYS A 130 -4.94 13.88 22.40
N ILE A 131 -5.47 12.94 23.17
CA ILE A 131 -6.83 12.95 23.70
C ILE A 131 -6.77 13.54 25.11
N ARG A 132 -7.54 14.61 25.34
CA ARG A 132 -7.51 15.38 26.60
C ARG A 132 -8.76 15.19 27.46
N SER A 133 -9.89 14.85 26.87
CA SER A 133 -11.15 14.69 27.60
C SER A 133 -12.17 13.95 26.73
N LEU A 134 -11.93 12.67 26.48
CA LEU A 134 -12.89 11.83 25.77
C LEU A 134 -13.90 11.26 26.78
N LYS A 135 -15.19 11.54 26.58
CA LYS A 135 -16.25 10.97 27.41
C LYS A 135 -16.42 9.49 27.07
N ALA A 136 -16.53 8.66 28.09
CA ALA A 136 -16.68 7.22 27.92
C ALA A 136 -17.46 6.61 29.08
N ASN A 137 -18.00 5.41 28.86
CA ASN A 137 -18.78 4.64 29.84
C ASN A 137 -18.05 3.33 30.15
N CYS A 138 -17.89 2.94 31.42
CA CYS A 138 -17.40 1.59 31.74
C CYS A 138 -18.58 0.61 31.59
N VAL A 139 -18.48 -0.32 30.65
CA VAL A 139 -19.56 -1.23 30.27
C VAL A 139 -19.41 -2.58 30.97
N ARG A 140 -18.18 -3.07 31.08
CA ARG A 140 -17.89 -4.39 31.66
C ARG A 140 -16.64 -4.34 32.51
N MET A 141 -16.66 -5.04 33.65
CA MET A 141 -15.47 -5.31 34.44
C MET A 141 -15.28 -6.82 34.60
N THR A 142 -14.04 -7.28 34.59
CA THR A 142 -13.68 -8.67 34.87
C THR A 142 -12.43 -8.68 35.73
N ASN A 143 -12.52 -9.30 36.91
CA ASN A 143 -11.39 -9.42 37.82
C ASN A 143 -10.53 -10.59 37.34
N GLY A 144 -9.23 -10.35 37.15
CA GLY A 144 -8.24 -11.39 36.91
C GLY A 144 -7.72 -11.99 38.22
N GLU A 145 -7.11 -13.16 38.13
CA GLU A 145 -6.55 -13.89 39.27
C GLU A 145 -5.35 -13.18 39.93
N ASP A 146 -4.69 -12.27 39.19
CA ASP A 146 -3.49 -11.53 39.63
C ASP A 146 -3.77 -10.28 40.49
N GLY A 147 -4.99 -10.10 41.02
CA GLY A 147 -5.39 -8.87 41.72
C GLY A 147 -5.60 -7.65 40.82
N MET A 148 -5.51 -7.85 39.50
CA MET A 148 -5.75 -6.85 38.46
C MET A 148 -7.15 -7.04 37.86
N ALA A 149 -7.88 -5.94 37.62
CA ALA A 149 -9.15 -5.92 36.92
C ALA A 149 -8.99 -5.39 35.48
N LEU A 150 -9.81 -5.93 34.58
CA LEU A 150 -9.99 -5.46 33.22
C LEU A 150 -11.33 -4.70 33.13
N CYS A 151 -11.32 -3.39 32.90
CA CYS A 151 -12.52 -2.60 32.58
C CYS A 151 -12.57 -2.34 31.06
N GLY A 152 -13.63 -2.82 30.42
CA GLY A 152 -14.00 -2.44 29.07
C GLY A 152 -14.75 -1.12 29.08
N VAL A 153 -14.21 -0.14 28.36
CA VAL A 153 -14.75 1.21 28.25
C VAL A 153 -15.23 1.46 26.82
N GLU A 154 -16.44 1.99 26.69
CA GLU A 154 -17.04 2.41 25.43
C GLU A 154 -17.01 3.93 25.33
N PHE A 155 -16.57 4.47 24.19
CA PHE A 155 -16.50 5.90 23.96
C PHE A 155 -17.89 6.45 23.61
N ALA A 156 -18.27 7.56 24.23
CA ALA A 156 -19.53 8.23 23.92
C ALA A 156 -19.53 8.79 22.48
N ASP A 157 -18.40 9.36 22.07
CA ASP A 157 -18.12 9.74 20.68
C ASP A 157 -17.02 8.81 20.16
N THR A 158 -17.17 8.26 18.96
CA THR A 158 -16.10 7.47 18.36
C THR A 158 -14.83 8.31 18.19
N LEU A 159 -13.66 7.67 18.17
CA LEU A 159 -12.39 8.37 17.94
C LEU A 159 -12.41 9.16 16.62
N ALA A 160 -13.11 8.64 15.60
CA ALA A 160 -13.28 9.33 14.32
C ALA A 160 -14.11 10.63 14.46
N GLN A 161 -15.22 10.58 15.20
CA GLN A 161 -16.05 11.76 15.49
C GLN A 161 -15.30 12.78 16.37
N TYR A 162 -14.65 12.32 17.45
CA TYR A 162 -13.85 13.18 18.31
C TYR A 162 -12.72 13.89 17.53
N ALA A 163 -12.09 13.18 16.59
CA ALA A 163 -11.09 13.76 15.70
C ALA A 163 -11.69 14.80 14.74
N ALA A 164 -12.88 14.52 14.20
CA ALA A 164 -13.59 15.39 13.28
C ALA A 164 -13.88 16.77 13.90
N ASP A 165 -14.47 16.77 15.10
CA ASP A 165 -14.93 17.98 15.80
C ASP A 165 -13.81 18.90 16.27
N LYS A 166 -12.69 18.33 16.74
CA LYS A 166 -11.62 19.12 17.38
C LYS A 166 -10.55 19.66 16.41
N ARG A 167 -10.28 18.97 15.30
CA ARG A 167 -9.06 19.20 14.51
C ARG A 167 -9.29 19.11 13.00
N GLN A 168 -10.12 18.19 12.53
CA GLN A 168 -10.16 17.89 11.10
C GLN A 168 -10.89 18.95 10.26
N ASN A 169 -11.93 19.61 10.78
CA ASN A 169 -12.63 20.64 10.01
C ASN A 169 -11.72 21.83 9.66
N TYR A 170 -10.92 22.31 10.63
CA TYR A 170 -9.93 23.34 10.39
C TYR A 170 -8.81 22.88 9.45
N MET A 171 -8.28 21.67 9.64
CA MET A 171 -7.25 21.13 8.74
C MET A 171 -7.78 20.97 7.31
N LEU A 172 -9.03 20.56 7.14
CA LEU A 172 -9.67 20.40 5.85
C LEU A 172 -9.90 21.74 5.16
N ALA A 173 -10.46 22.73 5.87
CA ALA A 173 -10.64 24.08 5.33
C ALA A 173 -9.30 24.73 4.97
N ALA A 174 -8.31 24.64 5.86
CA ALA A 174 -6.97 25.19 5.63
C ALA A 174 -6.25 24.51 4.46
N SER A 175 -6.29 23.17 4.39
CA SER A 175 -5.66 22.44 3.26
C SER A 175 -6.37 22.71 1.95
N ALA A 176 -7.71 22.80 1.92
CA ALA A 176 -8.46 23.17 0.72
C ALA A 176 -8.12 24.59 0.25
N PHE A 177 -8.08 25.56 1.17
CA PHE A 177 -7.68 26.94 0.88
C PHE A 177 -6.25 27.01 0.33
N CYS A 178 -5.29 26.35 1.00
CA CYS A 178 -3.91 26.28 0.54
C CYS A 178 -3.79 25.62 -0.83
N LEU A 179 -4.52 24.53 -1.10
CA LEU A 179 -4.55 23.88 -2.42
C LEU A 179 -5.07 24.81 -3.50
N GLY A 180 -6.13 25.58 -3.21
CA GLY A 180 -6.66 26.59 -4.11
C GLY A 180 -5.64 27.68 -4.45
N ILE A 181 -4.97 28.25 -3.44
CA ILE A 181 -3.93 29.26 -3.62
C ILE A 181 -2.74 28.69 -4.41
N ILE A 182 -2.22 27.52 -4.02
CA ILE A 182 -1.08 26.89 -4.69
C ILE A 182 -1.41 26.67 -6.18
N THR A 183 -2.60 26.17 -6.46
CA THR A 183 -3.06 25.94 -7.84
C THR A 183 -3.16 27.24 -8.61
N LEU A 184 -3.73 28.29 -8.03
CA LEU A 184 -3.82 29.62 -8.63
C LEU A 184 -2.43 30.20 -8.94
N VAL A 185 -1.50 30.13 -7.99
CA VAL A 185 -0.12 30.61 -8.19
C VAL A 185 0.58 29.81 -9.29
N ILE A 186 0.42 28.49 -9.34
CA ILE A 186 0.96 27.66 -10.44
C ILE A 186 0.41 28.13 -11.79
N ILE A 187 -0.89 28.38 -11.89
CA ILE A 187 -1.55 28.86 -13.12
C ILE A 187 -1.01 30.24 -13.51
N LEU A 188 -0.89 31.18 -12.58
CA LEU A 188 -0.34 32.52 -12.84
C LEU A 188 1.11 32.46 -13.33
N MET A 189 1.95 31.62 -12.70
CA MET A 189 3.33 31.39 -13.17
C MET A 189 3.37 30.75 -14.57
N ARG A 190 2.38 29.94 -14.94
CA ARG A 190 2.28 29.39 -16.30
C ARG A 190 1.81 30.43 -17.30
N ALA A 191 0.89 31.33 -16.93
CA ALA A 191 0.50 32.45 -17.79
C ALA A 191 1.71 33.34 -18.11
N GLU A 192 2.54 33.63 -17.09
CA GLU A 192 3.83 34.31 -17.29
C GLU A 192 4.75 33.54 -18.25
N SER A 193 4.85 32.22 -18.09
CA SER A 193 5.66 31.35 -18.98
C SER A 193 5.23 31.44 -20.45
N VAL A 194 3.93 31.63 -20.72
CA VAL A 194 3.39 31.81 -22.09
C VAL A 194 3.83 33.17 -22.66
N VAL A 195 3.82 34.23 -21.85
CA VAL A 195 4.28 35.56 -22.28
C VAL A 195 5.77 35.55 -22.61
N TYR A 196 6.61 34.91 -21.77
CA TYR A 196 8.05 34.83 -21.99
C TYR A 196 8.50 33.66 -22.88
N PHE A 197 7.55 32.95 -23.49
CA PHE A 197 7.84 31.76 -24.30
C PHE A 197 8.86 32.02 -25.42
N ARG A 198 8.87 33.25 -25.98
CA ARG A 198 9.79 33.63 -27.06
C ARG A 198 11.26 33.62 -26.64
N PHE A 199 11.57 33.79 -25.36
CA PHE A 199 12.94 33.89 -24.85
C PHE A 199 13.60 32.53 -24.61
N ASN A 200 12.84 31.54 -24.12
CA ASN A 200 13.35 30.18 -23.92
C ASN A 200 12.25 29.12 -24.15
N ARG A 201 11.99 28.85 -25.43
CA ARG A 201 10.90 27.97 -25.88
C ARG A 201 10.91 26.61 -25.19
N TRP A 202 12.07 25.99 -25.05
CA TRP A 202 12.19 24.64 -24.51
C TRP A 202 11.93 24.56 -23.00
N LEU A 203 12.47 25.50 -22.24
CA LEU A 203 12.26 25.55 -20.79
C LEU A 203 10.80 25.84 -20.46
N TYR A 204 10.22 26.85 -21.09
CA TYR A 204 8.82 27.21 -20.83
C TYR A 204 7.86 26.14 -21.34
N LEU A 205 8.14 25.49 -22.48
CA LEU A 205 7.36 24.34 -22.95
C LEU A 205 7.38 23.20 -21.93
N TYR A 206 8.56 22.81 -21.42
CA TYR A 206 8.67 21.80 -20.37
C TYR A 206 7.87 22.20 -19.14
N SER A 207 7.97 23.45 -18.70
CA SER A 207 7.29 23.94 -17.51
C SER A 207 5.77 23.93 -17.65
N ILE A 208 5.25 24.29 -18.83
CA ILE A 208 3.82 24.22 -19.17
C ILE A 208 3.36 22.76 -19.20
N ILE A 209 4.10 21.86 -19.84
CA ILE A 209 3.78 20.42 -19.91
C ILE A 209 3.78 19.80 -18.51
N ALA A 210 4.80 20.08 -17.69
CA ALA A 210 4.91 19.54 -16.33
C ALA A 210 3.77 20.00 -15.43
N ALA A 211 3.42 21.29 -15.48
CA ALA A 211 2.29 21.82 -14.71
C ALA A 211 0.95 21.27 -15.21
N THR A 212 0.74 21.21 -16.53
CA THR A 212 -0.48 20.66 -17.12
C THR A 212 -0.65 19.19 -16.77
N PHE A 213 0.42 18.40 -16.89
CA PHE A 213 0.43 17.00 -16.47
C PHE A 213 0.06 16.85 -14.99
N LEU A 214 0.75 17.57 -14.10
CA LEU A 214 0.48 17.46 -12.67
C LEU A 214 -0.97 17.87 -12.35
N LEU A 215 -1.39 19.08 -12.75
CA LEU A 215 -2.72 19.58 -12.44
C LEU A 215 -3.84 18.72 -13.05
N SER A 216 -3.66 18.20 -14.28
CA SER A 216 -4.63 17.30 -14.89
C SER A 216 -4.80 16.00 -14.09
N ARG A 217 -3.73 15.45 -13.50
CA ARG A 217 -3.82 14.27 -12.62
C ARG A 217 -4.65 14.55 -11.37
N TYR A 218 -4.44 15.70 -10.72
CA TYR A 218 -5.27 16.08 -9.57
C TYR A 218 -6.71 16.33 -9.97
N PHE A 219 -6.93 17.02 -11.09
CA PHE A 219 -8.26 17.33 -11.60
C PHE A 219 -9.06 16.07 -11.92
N PHE A 220 -8.53 15.17 -12.75
CA PHE A 220 -9.22 13.93 -13.12
C PHE A 220 -9.39 12.96 -11.94
N ALA A 221 -8.46 12.96 -10.98
CA ALA A 221 -8.62 12.16 -9.76
C ALA A 221 -9.84 12.58 -8.91
N VAL A 222 -10.29 13.84 -8.98
CA VAL A 222 -11.50 14.30 -8.25
C VAL A 222 -12.78 13.66 -8.80
N PHE A 223 -12.82 13.37 -10.11
CA PHE A 223 -13.98 12.77 -10.77
C PHE A 223 -14.01 11.25 -10.66
N TYR A 224 -12.90 10.63 -10.25
CA TYR A 224 -12.86 9.19 -10.01
C TYR A 224 -13.82 8.77 -8.90
N ARG A 225 -14.56 7.68 -9.13
CA ARG A 225 -15.43 7.02 -8.16
C ARG A 225 -15.14 5.52 -8.19
N PRO A 226 -14.96 4.86 -7.04
CA PRO A 226 -14.86 3.40 -7.00
C PRO A 226 -16.19 2.76 -7.43
N VAL A 227 -16.12 1.59 -8.06
CA VAL A 227 -17.31 0.80 -8.40
C VAL A 227 -17.99 0.36 -7.10
N LYS A 228 -19.32 0.54 -7.03
CA LYS A 228 -20.13 0.13 -5.87
C LYS A 228 -20.12 -1.37 -5.71
N ILE A 229 -20.21 -1.83 -4.47
CA ILE A 229 -20.16 -3.25 -4.15
C ILE A 229 -21.56 -3.85 -4.32
N ASP A 230 -21.62 -4.93 -5.08
CA ASP A 230 -22.78 -5.78 -5.19
C ASP A 230 -22.47 -7.11 -4.50
N PRO A 231 -23.20 -7.42 -3.40
CA PRO A 231 -22.97 -8.63 -2.63
C PRO A 231 -23.12 -9.92 -3.43
N ASP A 232 -23.98 -9.92 -4.44
CA ASP A 232 -24.32 -11.12 -5.22
C ASP A 232 -23.31 -11.37 -6.34
N TYR A 233 -22.60 -10.33 -6.80
CA TYR A 233 -21.54 -10.46 -7.79
C TYR A 233 -20.26 -11.03 -7.19
N THR A 234 -20.18 -12.36 -7.20
CA THR A 234 -19.07 -13.15 -6.67
C THR A 234 -18.56 -14.14 -7.74
N PRO A 235 -17.81 -13.69 -8.77
CA PRO A 235 -17.17 -14.58 -9.74
C PRO A 235 -16.12 -15.47 -9.07
N GLY A 236 -15.72 -16.56 -9.72
CA GLY A 236 -14.63 -17.40 -9.20
C GLY A 236 -13.31 -16.63 -9.15
N VAL A 237 -12.53 -16.77 -8.07
CA VAL A 237 -11.22 -16.12 -7.89
C VAL A 237 -10.16 -17.12 -7.45
N THR A 238 -9.02 -17.12 -8.15
CA THR A 238 -7.79 -17.77 -7.67
C THR A 238 -6.75 -16.71 -7.31
N VAL A 239 -6.34 -16.67 -6.04
CA VAL A 239 -5.25 -15.83 -5.54
C VAL A 239 -3.93 -16.56 -5.76
N ILE A 240 -2.97 -15.92 -6.43
CA ILE A 240 -1.64 -16.46 -6.72
C ILE A 240 -0.59 -15.62 -5.99
N ILE A 241 0.19 -16.28 -5.14
CA ILE A 241 1.25 -15.64 -4.34
C ILE A 241 2.61 -16.14 -4.84
N PRO A 242 3.30 -15.43 -5.75
CA PRO A 242 4.67 -15.75 -6.09
C PRO A 242 5.61 -15.44 -4.92
N CYS A 243 6.41 -16.42 -4.51
CA CYS A 243 7.33 -16.31 -3.37
C CYS A 243 8.78 -16.58 -3.80
N PHE A 244 9.71 -15.75 -3.34
CA PHE A 244 11.14 -16.00 -3.44
C PHE A 244 11.86 -15.32 -2.27
N ASN A 245 12.37 -16.10 -1.32
CA ASN A 245 13.02 -15.65 -0.10
C ASN A 245 12.21 -14.62 0.71
N GLU A 246 11.08 -15.06 1.27
CA GLU A 246 10.13 -14.29 2.09
C GLU A 246 9.73 -15.00 3.40
N GLU A 247 10.67 -15.62 4.10
CA GLU A 247 10.37 -16.36 5.34
C GLU A 247 9.68 -15.52 6.44
N ASN A 248 9.87 -14.20 6.45
CA ASN A 248 9.38 -13.31 7.50
C ASN A 248 7.88 -12.98 7.40
N TRP A 249 7.34 -12.89 6.17
CA TRP A 249 6.01 -12.31 5.93
C TRP A 249 5.04 -13.26 5.23
N ILE A 250 5.54 -14.32 4.58
CA ILE A 250 4.72 -15.20 3.74
C ILE A 250 3.54 -15.83 4.50
N GLN A 251 3.71 -16.19 5.79
CA GLN A 251 2.62 -16.75 6.59
C GLN A 251 1.47 -15.76 6.77
N ASN A 252 1.78 -14.49 7.02
CA ASN A 252 0.78 -13.44 7.17
C ASN A 252 0.07 -13.17 5.84
N THR A 253 0.81 -13.18 4.73
CA THR A 253 0.26 -13.05 3.37
C THR A 253 -0.72 -14.17 3.08
N ILE A 254 -0.33 -15.43 3.30
CA ILE A 254 -1.17 -16.61 3.11
C ILE A 254 -2.45 -16.51 3.95
N ARG A 255 -2.32 -16.26 5.26
CA ARG A 255 -3.47 -16.12 6.16
C ARG A 255 -4.41 -15.00 5.71
N SER A 256 -3.89 -13.85 5.28
CA SER A 256 -4.73 -12.75 4.79
C SER A 256 -5.44 -13.07 3.47
N CYS A 257 -4.82 -13.86 2.59
CA CYS A 257 -5.38 -14.20 1.29
C CYS A 257 -6.50 -15.24 1.38
N ILE A 258 -6.38 -16.21 2.29
CA ILE A 258 -7.44 -17.21 2.50
C ILE A 258 -8.56 -16.69 3.39
N ASN A 259 -8.26 -15.80 4.35
CA ASN A 259 -9.22 -15.21 5.28
C ASN A 259 -9.96 -13.99 4.69
N GLN A 260 -10.63 -14.21 3.55
CA GLN A 260 -11.41 -13.20 2.84
C GLN A 260 -12.91 -13.45 3.01
N ASP A 261 -13.70 -12.38 3.13
CA ASP A 261 -15.16 -12.43 3.10
C ASP A 261 -15.66 -12.71 1.68
N TYR A 262 -15.58 -13.97 1.28
CA TYR A 262 -15.90 -14.46 -0.05
C TYR A 262 -16.44 -15.90 0.00
N PRO A 263 -17.36 -16.31 -0.88
CA PRO A 263 -17.88 -17.67 -0.91
C PRO A 263 -16.77 -18.73 -0.96
N ALA A 264 -16.92 -19.78 -0.15
CA ALA A 264 -15.88 -20.78 0.03
C ALA A 264 -15.56 -21.54 -1.26
N ASP A 265 -16.58 -21.99 -1.96
CA ASP A 265 -16.52 -22.67 -3.24
C ASP A 265 -15.89 -21.85 -4.38
N LYS A 266 -15.80 -20.51 -4.23
CA LYS A 266 -15.37 -19.58 -5.29
C LYS A 266 -14.02 -18.90 -5.05
N LEU A 267 -13.31 -19.24 -3.98
CA LEU A 267 -12.00 -18.68 -3.67
C LEU A 267 -10.96 -19.77 -3.47
N GLU A 268 -9.90 -19.71 -4.26
CA GLU A 268 -8.74 -20.59 -4.19
C GLU A 268 -7.46 -19.77 -3.94
N VAL A 269 -6.50 -20.32 -3.20
CA VAL A 269 -5.19 -19.72 -2.94
C VAL A 269 -4.09 -20.70 -3.36
N ILE A 270 -3.21 -20.24 -4.26
CA ILE A 270 -2.04 -20.98 -4.74
C ILE A 270 -0.79 -20.19 -4.41
N VAL A 271 0.09 -20.76 -3.60
CA VAL A 271 1.43 -20.21 -3.35
C VAL A 271 2.40 -20.83 -4.34
N VAL A 272 3.18 -20.05 -5.06
CA VAL A 272 4.18 -20.55 -6.02
C VAL A 272 5.57 -20.09 -5.58
N ASP A 273 6.35 -21.00 -5.01
CA ASP A 273 7.72 -20.75 -4.61
C ASP A 273 8.68 -20.89 -5.80
N ASP A 274 9.47 -19.86 -6.06
CA ASP A 274 10.46 -19.78 -7.14
C ASP A 274 11.82 -20.35 -6.71
N HIS A 275 11.80 -21.50 -6.04
CA HIS A 275 12.98 -22.18 -5.52
C HIS A 275 13.78 -21.33 -4.53
N SER A 276 13.11 -20.92 -3.45
CA SER A 276 13.72 -20.15 -2.36
C SER A 276 14.89 -20.90 -1.72
N ASN A 277 15.87 -20.16 -1.21
CA ASN A 277 17.06 -20.69 -0.53
C ASN A 277 17.14 -20.31 0.95
N ASP A 278 16.07 -19.75 1.50
CA ASP A 278 15.83 -19.53 2.93
C ASP A 278 14.71 -20.46 3.45
N HIS A 279 14.15 -20.19 4.63
CA HIS A 279 13.10 -21.03 5.20
C HIS A 279 11.68 -20.76 4.63
N SER A 280 11.56 -20.07 3.48
CA SER A 280 10.24 -19.72 2.93
C SER A 280 9.34 -20.94 2.69
N VAL A 281 9.87 -22.01 2.09
CA VAL A 281 9.09 -23.22 1.79
C VAL A 281 8.58 -23.89 3.07
N ASP A 282 9.40 -23.94 4.11
CA ASP A 282 9.00 -24.48 5.41
C ASP A 282 7.91 -23.62 6.05
N ARG A 283 8.06 -22.29 6.01
CA ARG A 283 7.04 -21.36 6.53
C ARG A 283 5.71 -21.44 5.78
N ILE A 284 5.76 -21.66 4.46
CA ILE A 284 4.57 -21.91 3.63
C ILE A 284 3.89 -23.21 4.08
N ARG A 285 4.66 -24.29 4.24
CA ARG A 285 4.14 -25.59 4.70
C ARG A 285 3.47 -25.47 6.07
N GLU A 286 4.17 -24.89 7.05
CA GLU A 286 3.66 -24.65 8.41
C GLU A 286 2.32 -23.89 8.39
N ALA A 287 2.24 -22.80 7.63
CA ALA A 287 1.02 -21.99 7.56
C ALA A 287 -0.15 -22.76 6.95
N ILE A 288 0.09 -23.52 5.88
CA ILE A 288 -0.95 -24.31 5.21
C ILE A 288 -1.42 -25.46 6.12
N GLU A 289 -0.52 -26.12 6.82
CA GLU A 289 -0.85 -27.18 7.79
C GLU A 289 -1.66 -26.64 8.97
N GLU A 290 -1.29 -25.50 9.54
CA GLU A 290 -2.04 -24.84 10.61
C GLU A 290 -3.46 -24.47 10.15
N ILE A 291 -3.58 -23.89 8.95
CA ILE A 291 -4.87 -23.51 8.36
C ILE A 291 -5.76 -24.75 8.13
N LYS A 292 -5.20 -25.82 7.58
CA LYS A 292 -5.94 -27.08 7.34
C LYS A 292 -6.31 -27.78 8.65
N GLY A 293 -5.44 -27.75 9.66
CA GLY A 293 -5.70 -28.30 10.99
C GLY A 293 -6.87 -27.59 11.69
N ALA A 294 -6.86 -26.25 11.67
CA ALA A 294 -7.95 -25.45 12.26
C ALA A 294 -9.31 -25.68 11.57
N ASP A 295 -9.31 -25.97 10.26
CA ASP A 295 -10.52 -26.36 9.53
C ASP A 295 -10.94 -27.80 9.83
N ALA A 296 -10.01 -28.77 9.92
CA ALA A 296 -10.34 -30.16 10.24
C ALA A 296 -11.04 -30.31 11.60
N GLU A 297 -10.73 -29.45 12.58
CA GLU A 297 -11.43 -29.40 13.87
C GLU A 297 -12.88 -28.90 13.75
N ASN A 298 -13.20 -28.09 12.74
CA ASN A 298 -14.52 -27.46 12.56
C ASN A 298 -15.35 -28.04 11.39
N GLY A 299 -14.70 -28.62 10.38
CA GLY A 299 -15.27 -29.29 9.21
C GLY A 299 -15.90 -28.42 8.11
N ASN A 300 -15.90 -27.09 8.26
CA ASN A 300 -16.89 -26.24 7.59
C ASN A 300 -16.36 -25.33 6.46
N TYR A 301 -15.04 -25.21 6.26
CA TYR A 301 -14.48 -24.23 5.33
C TYR A 301 -13.77 -24.82 4.10
N HIS A 302 -13.69 -26.15 4.01
CA HIS A 302 -13.11 -26.91 2.89
C HIS A 302 -11.70 -26.45 2.50
N MET A 303 -10.85 -26.15 3.48
CA MET A 303 -9.50 -25.60 3.27
C MET A 303 -8.60 -26.55 2.50
N ALA A 304 -8.75 -27.86 2.69
CA ALA A 304 -7.93 -28.87 2.02
C ALA A 304 -7.90 -28.72 0.49
N ASP A 305 -9.04 -28.33 -0.11
CA ASP A 305 -9.25 -28.25 -1.56
C ASP A 305 -8.97 -26.88 -2.17
N ARG A 306 -8.83 -25.87 -1.30
CA ARG A 306 -8.79 -24.45 -1.68
C ARG A 306 -7.43 -23.80 -1.48
N ILE A 307 -6.57 -24.37 -0.62
CA ILE A 307 -5.21 -23.87 -0.43
C ILE A 307 -4.16 -24.95 -0.72
N ARG A 308 -3.23 -24.61 -1.62
CA ARG A 308 -2.06 -25.43 -1.92
C ARG A 308 -0.84 -24.57 -2.25
N TYR A 309 0.31 -25.21 -2.31
CA TYR A 309 1.56 -24.59 -2.76
C TYR A 309 2.23 -25.43 -3.83
N LEU A 310 3.04 -24.77 -4.65
CA LEU A 310 3.85 -25.32 -5.72
C LEU A 310 5.29 -24.83 -5.53
N VAL A 311 6.26 -25.69 -5.77
CA VAL A 311 7.69 -25.34 -5.66
C VAL A 311 8.35 -25.58 -7.00
N GLN A 312 8.97 -24.55 -7.57
CA GLN A 312 9.68 -24.68 -8.84
C GLN A 312 10.95 -25.53 -8.66
N PRO A 313 11.30 -26.37 -9.66
CA PRO A 313 12.49 -27.20 -9.60
C PRO A 313 13.79 -26.38 -9.58
N PHE A 314 13.76 -25.17 -10.11
CA PHE A 314 14.86 -24.20 -10.10
C PHE A 314 14.30 -22.78 -10.22
N ASN A 315 15.10 -21.78 -9.84
CA ASN A 315 14.71 -20.37 -9.91
C ASN A 315 14.54 -19.92 -11.38
N LYS A 316 13.32 -19.58 -11.78
CA LYS A 316 12.96 -19.07 -13.12
C LYS A 316 12.53 -17.60 -13.11
N GLY A 317 12.24 -17.04 -11.94
CA GLY A 317 11.80 -15.67 -11.76
C GLY A 317 10.30 -15.53 -11.51
N LYS A 318 9.90 -14.34 -11.04
CA LYS A 318 8.51 -14.02 -10.66
C LYS A 318 7.49 -14.28 -11.77
N ARG A 319 7.80 -13.94 -13.04
CA ARG A 319 6.85 -14.14 -14.16
C ARG A 319 6.51 -15.61 -14.38
N ASP A 320 7.52 -16.48 -14.34
CA ASP A 320 7.35 -17.91 -14.51
C ASP A 320 6.49 -18.49 -13.37
N ALA A 321 6.75 -18.08 -12.12
CA ALA A 321 5.91 -18.47 -10.98
C ALA A 321 4.45 -18.00 -11.13
N MET A 322 4.23 -16.76 -11.57
CA MET A 322 2.88 -16.23 -11.85
C MET A 322 2.18 -16.98 -12.99
N ALA A 323 2.89 -17.28 -14.07
CA ALA A 323 2.35 -17.99 -15.23
C ALA A 323 2.02 -19.46 -14.91
N TRP A 324 2.86 -20.13 -14.12
CA TRP A 324 2.57 -21.48 -13.64
C TRP A 324 1.34 -21.48 -12.74
N GLY A 325 1.27 -20.56 -11.77
CA GLY A 325 0.07 -20.40 -10.93
C GLY A 325 -1.20 -20.11 -11.74
N ALA A 326 -1.11 -19.29 -12.80
CA ALA A 326 -2.23 -18.99 -13.69
C ALA A 326 -2.72 -20.22 -14.48
N THR A 327 -1.80 -21.11 -14.84
CA THR A 327 -2.12 -22.36 -15.54
C THR A 327 -2.87 -23.31 -14.60
N GLU A 328 -2.41 -23.43 -13.36
CA GLU A 328 -2.98 -24.29 -12.32
C GLU A 328 -4.26 -23.74 -11.68
N ALA A 329 -4.59 -22.46 -11.92
CA ALA A 329 -5.76 -21.82 -11.37
C ALA A 329 -7.07 -22.41 -11.91
N LYS A 330 -8.05 -22.63 -11.02
CA LYS A 330 -9.38 -23.17 -11.36
C LYS A 330 -10.34 -22.11 -11.89
N HIS A 331 -10.20 -20.86 -11.42
CA HIS A 331 -11.22 -19.84 -11.62
C HIS A 331 -10.92 -18.84 -12.74
N GLU A 332 -11.94 -18.08 -13.14
CA GLU A 332 -11.89 -17.12 -14.25
C GLU A 332 -11.09 -15.85 -13.94
N LEU A 333 -11.04 -15.41 -12.66
CA LEU A 333 -10.26 -14.27 -12.23
C LEU A 333 -9.02 -14.70 -11.45
N LEU A 334 -7.89 -14.08 -11.77
CA LEU A 334 -6.60 -14.27 -11.10
C LEU A 334 -6.26 -13.04 -10.29
N VAL A 335 -6.06 -13.19 -8.99
CA VAL A 335 -5.57 -12.12 -8.11
C VAL A 335 -4.10 -12.40 -7.79
N PHE A 336 -3.19 -11.58 -8.27
CA PHE A 336 -1.79 -11.65 -7.88
C PHE A 336 -1.52 -10.77 -6.66
N VAL A 337 -0.82 -11.36 -5.68
CA VAL A 337 -0.45 -10.72 -4.41
C VAL A 337 1.03 -10.99 -4.15
N ASP A 338 1.80 -9.92 -3.90
CA ASP A 338 3.21 -10.05 -3.53
C ASP A 338 3.37 -10.76 -2.16
N SER A 339 4.45 -11.53 -1.99
CA SER A 339 4.71 -12.35 -0.79
C SER A 339 4.79 -11.57 0.53
N ASP A 340 4.95 -10.24 0.47
CA ASP A 340 5.06 -9.29 1.58
C ASP A 340 3.83 -8.36 1.73
N SER A 341 2.70 -8.75 1.13
CA SER A 341 1.49 -7.93 1.04
C SER A 341 0.28 -8.60 1.67
N PHE A 342 -0.39 -7.89 2.58
CA PHE A 342 -1.50 -8.40 3.39
C PHE A 342 -2.83 -7.82 2.89
N LEU A 343 -3.78 -8.67 2.50
CA LEU A 343 -5.09 -8.23 2.03
C LEU A 343 -5.99 -7.78 3.19
N ASP A 344 -6.76 -6.72 2.98
CA ASP A 344 -7.93 -6.43 3.83
C ASP A 344 -8.95 -7.58 3.66
N PRO A 345 -9.70 -7.98 4.70
CA PRO A 345 -10.67 -9.08 4.60
C PRO A 345 -11.69 -8.96 3.47
N TYR A 346 -11.96 -7.74 3.00
CA TYR A 346 -12.91 -7.46 1.92
C TYR A 346 -12.25 -7.20 0.57
N ALA A 347 -10.93 -7.36 0.44
CA ALA A 347 -10.17 -6.95 -0.73
C ALA A 347 -10.60 -7.72 -2.00
N VAL A 348 -10.79 -9.04 -1.90
CA VAL A 348 -11.21 -9.86 -3.04
C VAL A 348 -12.61 -9.47 -3.52
N ARG A 349 -13.58 -9.36 -2.61
CA ARG A 349 -14.94 -8.94 -2.98
C ARG A 349 -14.98 -7.55 -3.62
N ASN A 350 -14.13 -6.64 -3.18
CA ASN A 350 -14.07 -5.29 -3.71
C ASN A 350 -13.39 -5.25 -5.09
N ILE A 351 -12.28 -5.98 -5.30
CA ILE A 351 -11.51 -5.91 -6.55
C ILE A 351 -12.22 -6.53 -7.75
N VAL A 352 -13.13 -7.48 -7.52
CA VAL A 352 -13.87 -8.14 -8.61
C VAL A 352 -14.96 -7.27 -9.22
N GLN A 353 -15.45 -6.25 -8.50
CA GLN A 353 -16.63 -5.46 -8.91
C GLN A 353 -16.54 -4.82 -10.31
N PRO A 354 -15.38 -4.26 -10.75
CA PRO A 354 -15.28 -3.70 -12.10
C PRO A 354 -15.38 -4.74 -13.23
N PHE A 355 -15.21 -6.04 -12.96
CA PHE A 355 -15.31 -7.10 -13.98
C PHE A 355 -16.74 -7.41 -14.43
N LYS A 356 -17.75 -6.75 -13.86
CA LYS A 356 -19.10 -6.74 -14.43
C LYS A 356 -19.11 -6.20 -15.86
N ASP A 357 -18.18 -5.29 -16.17
CA ASP A 357 -17.87 -4.91 -17.54
C ASP A 357 -17.03 -6.01 -18.20
N LYS A 358 -17.58 -6.64 -19.25
CA LYS A 358 -16.93 -7.71 -20.00
C LYS A 358 -15.66 -7.24 -20.73
N GLU A 359 -15.51 -5.94 -21.01
CA GLU A 359 -14.30 -5.37 -21.61
C GLU A 359 -13.17 -5.17 -20.60
N MET A 360 -13.47 -5.27 -19.30
CA MET A 360 -12.49 -5.13 -18.23
C MET A 360 -11.50 -6.31 -18.25
N GLY A 361 -10.23 -6.00 -18.51
CA GLY A 361 -9.17 -6.99 -18.57
C GLY A 361 -8.37 -7.12 -17.28
N GLY A 362 -8.29 -6.05 -16.48
CA GLY A 362 -7.59 -6.08 -15.20
C GLY A 362 -7.84 -4.86 -14.31
N VAL A 363 -7.70 -5.06 -13.00
CA VAL A 363 -7.98 -4.06 -11.95
C VAL A 363 -6.86 -4.04 -10.93
N SER A 364 -6.47 -2.86 -10.45
CA SER A 364 -5.52 -2.70 -9.34
C SER A 364 -6.27 -2.28 -8.09
N GLY A 365 -5.94 -2.87 -6.95
CA GLY A 365 -6.39 -2.36 -5.65
C GLY A 365 -5.53 -1.19 -5.15
N ARG A 366 -5.95 -0.58 -4.04
CA ARG A 366 -5.15 0.36 -3.25
C ARG A 366 -4.09 -0.38 -2.45
N THR A 367 -2.85 0.09 -2.54
CA THR A 367 -1.76 -0.38 -1.69
C THR A 367 -1.35 0.68 -0.69
N ASP A 368 -1.53 0.37 0.58
CA ASP A 368 -1.06 1.15 1.72
C ASP A 368 0.22 0.52 2.31
N VAL A 369 0.99 1.30 3.07
CA VAL A 369 2.24 0.83 3.68
C VAL A 369 1.98 0.29 5.09
N ALA A 370 2.32 -0.98 5.32
CA ALA A 370 2.11 -1.66 6.59
C ALA A 370 3.07 -1.15 7.69
N ASN A 371 4.35 -0.97 7.35
CA ASN A 371 5.42 -0.58 8.29
C ASN A 371 5.71 0.93 8.32
N THR A 372 4.66 1.75 8.14
CA THR A 372 4.74 3.21 7.98
C THR A 372 5.57 3.90 9.06
N TYR A 373 5.47 3.46 10.32
CA TYR A 373 6.08 4.15 11.47
C TYR A 373 7.46 3.61 11.87
N THR A 374 8.07 2.75 11.07
CA THR A 374 9.38 2.17 11.38
C THR A 374 10.50 3.22 11.39
N ASN A 375 10.48 4.18 10.45
CA ASN A 375 11.45 5.28 10.37
C ASN A 375 10.97 6.43 9.45
N ALA A 376 11.81 7.43 9.22
CA ALA A 376 11.49 8.55 8.32
C ALA A 376 11.32 8.11 6.84
N LEU A 377 12.10 7.12 6.39
CA LEU A 377 12.07 6.61 5.02
C LEU A 377 10.76 5.87 4.71
N THR A 378 10.26 5.07 5.64
CA THR A 378 8.96 4.37 5.54
C THR A 378 7.79 5.35 5.57
N ARG A 379 7.82 6.40 6.41
CA ARG A 379 6.83 7.50 6.39
C ARG A 379 6.80 8.24 5.06
N MET A 380 7.97 8.56 4.50
CA MET A 380 8.09 9.17 3.17
C MET A 380 7.49 8.29 2.08
N GLN A 381 7.77 6.98 2.12
CA GLN A 381 7.18 6.02 1.19
C GLN A 381 5.66 5.93 1.34
N SER A 382 5.12 5.93 2.56
CA SER A 382 3.66 5.93 2.80
C SER A 382 2.96 7.09 2.07
N VAL A 383 3.49 8.32 2.19
CA VAL A 383 2.94 9.48 1.48
C VAL A 383 3.00 9.31 -0.04
N ARG A 384 4.16 8.86 -0.56
CA ARG A 384 4.31 8.64 -2.01
C ARG A 384 3.35 7.58 -2.54
N TYR A 385 3.22 6.45 -1.85
CA TYR A 385 2.29 5.38 -2.23
C TYR A 385 0.87 5.93 -2.29
N TYR A 386 0.45 6.66 -1.26
CA TYR A 386 -0.89 7.23 -1.21
C TYR A 386 -1.20 8.12 -2.43
N ILE A 387 -0.30 9.04 -2.78
CA ILE A 387 -0.45 9.91 -3.96
C ILE A 387 -0.42 9.11 -5.26
N ALA A 388 0.46 8.11 -5.36
CA ALA A 388 0.58 7.27 -6.54
C ALA A 388 -0.71 6.47 -6.83
N PHE A 389 -1.41 5.97 -5.80
CA PHE A 389 -2.66 5.24 -6.00
C PHE A 389 -3.87 6.18 -6.09
N ARG A 390 -4.12 7.01 -5.08
CA ARG A 390 -5.36 7.79 -4.98
C ARG A 390 -5.42 9.02 -5.88
N ILE A 391 -4.30 9.47 -6.43
CA ILE A 391 -4.25 10.58 -7.38
C ILE A 391 -3.85 10.06 -8.75
N MET A 392 -2.66 9.49 -8.87
CA MET A 392 -2.13 9.14 -10.20
C MET A 392 -2.94 8.01 -10.85
N LYS A 393 -3.17 6.89 -10.17
CA LYS A 393 -3.98 5.78 -10.74
C LYS A 393 -5.47 6.10 -10.80
N ALA A 394 -6.01 6.82 -9.82
CA ALA A 394 -7.40 7.29 -9.87
C ALA A 394 -7.68 8.10 -11.14
N ALA A 395 -6.77 9.03 -11.50
CA ALA A 395 -6.87 9.79 -12.73
C ALA A 395 -6.78 8.92 -14.01
N GLU A 396 -5.93 7.89 -14.03
CA GLU A 396 -5.86 6.96 -15.18
C GLU A 396 -7.11 6.08 -15.28
N SER A 397 -7.65 5.67 -14.13
CA SER A 397 -8.84 4.84 -14.06
C SER A 397 -10.11 5.58 -14.45
N TYR A 398 -10.14 6.91 -14.33
CA TYR A 398 -11.22 7.72 -14.88
C TYR A 398 -11.38 7.52 -16.40
N PHE A 399 -10.29 7.14 -17.09
CA PHE A 399 -10.26 6.84 -18.52
C PHE A 399 -10.12 5.34 -18.83
N ASP A 400 -10.37 4.45 -17.86
CA ASP A 400 -10.28 2.99 -18.00
C ASP A 400 -8.93 2.49 -18.59
N ALA A 401 -7.85 3.21 -18.28
CA ALA A 401 -6.54 3.01 -18.90
C ALA A 401 -5.40 3.04 -17.88
N VAL A 402 -5.58 2.41 -16.72
CA VAL A 402 -4.51 2.28 -15.72
C VAL A 402 -3.32 1.55 -16.33
N THR A 403 -2.18 2.23 -16.40
CA THR A 403 -1.00 1.80 -17.16
C THR A 403 -0.12 0.78 -16.42
N CYS A 404 -0.39 0.57 -15.14
CA CYS A 404 0.35 -0.34 -14.29
C CYS A 404 -0.58 -0.83 -13.18
N LEU A 405 -1.01 -2.09 -13.23
CA LEU A 405 -1.73 -2.75 -12.14
C LEU A 405 -0.71 -3.32 -11.17
N SER A 406 -0.71 -2.87 -9.93
CA SER A 406 0.43 -3.08 -9.01
C SER A 406 0.43 -4.49 -8.39
N GLY A 407 1.60 -5.10 -8.30
CA GLY A 407 1.82 -6.46 -7.79
C GLY A 407 1.24 -6.79 -6.40
N PRO A 408 1.25 -5.86 -5.42
CA PRO A 408 0.69 -6.13 -4.10
C PRO A 408 -0.80 -6.50 -4.10
N LEU A 409 -1.58 -6.02 -5.08
CA LEU A 409 -2.98 -6.36 -5.27
C LEU A 409 -3.41 -5.99 -6.70
N SER A 410 -3.37 -6.98 -7.58
CA SER A 410 -3.84 -6.85 -8.96
C SER A 410 -4.69 -8.04 -9.36
N CYS A 411 -5.79 -7.78 -10.05
CA CYS A 411 -6.69 -8.80 -10.57
C CYS A 411 -6.71 -8.75 -12.10
N TYR A 412 -6.71 -9.91 -12.74
CA TYR A 412 -6.76 -10.04 -14.19
C TYR A 412 -7.69 -11.18 -14.59
N ARG A 413 -8.26 -11.13 -15.79
CA ARG A 413 -8.92 -12.29 -16.34
C ARG A 413 -7.92 -13.38 -16.72
N ARG A 414 -8.19 -14.62 -16.31
CA ARG A 414 -7.35 -15.78 -16.56
C ARG A 414 -7.13 -16.03 -18.04
N ASP A 415 -8.19 -15.94 -18.85
CA ASP A 415 -8.13 -16.17 -20.29
C ASP A 415 -7.16 -15.22 -21.00
N LEU A 416 -7.14 -13.94 -20.59
CA LEU A 416 -6.21 -12.94 -21.13
C LEU A 416 -4.77 -13.18 -20.68
N VAL A 417 -4.55 -13.55 -19.41
CA VAL A 417 -3.21 -13.87 -18.90
C VAL A 417 -2.62 -15.06 -19.64
N LEU A 418 -3.39 -16.14 -19.82
CA LEU A 418 -2.95 -17.33 -20.55
C LEU A 418 -2.73 -17.05 -22.03
N LYS A 419 -3.61 -16.26 -22.67
CA LYS A 419 -3.46 -15.84 -24.07
C LYS A 419 -2.13 -15.14 -24.34
N TYR A 420 -1.66 -14.31 -23.41
CA TYR A 420 -0.42 -13.55 -23.57
C TYR A 420 0.79 -14.15 -22.83
N ALA A 421 0.63 -15.29 -22.16
CA ALA A 421 1.66 -15.87 -21.29
C ALA A 421 3.00 -16.10 -22.02
N ASP A 422 2.97 -16.75 -23.19
CA ASP A 422 4.20 -17.03 -23.95
C ASP A 422 4.93 -15.74 -24.39
N ALA A 423 4.19 -14.79 -24.96
CA ALA A 423 4.73 -13.48 -25.35
C ALA A 423 5.25 -12.67 -24.16
N TRP A 424 4.63 -12.83 -22.98
CA TRP A 424 5.01 -12.16 -21.75
C TRP A 424 6.29 -12.75 -21.12
N LEU A 425 6.41 -14.07 -21.09
CA LEU A 425 7.59 -14.79 -20.59
C LEU A 425 8.81 -14.58 -21.50
N ASN A 426 8.59 -14.50 -22.80
CA ASN A 426 9.63 -14.32 -23.81
C ASN A 426 9.84 -12.86 -24.26
N GLN A 427 9.26 -11.89 -23.54
CA GLN A 427 9.37 -10.48 -23.87
C GLN A 427 10.84 -10.03 -23.94
N LYS A 428 11.23 -9.49 -25.10
CA LYS A 428 12.54 -8.88 -25.34
C LYS A 428 12.41 -7.38 -25.59
N PHE A 429 13.40 -6.62 -25.16
CA PHE A 429 13.54 -5.20 -25.48
C PHE A 429 14.97 -4.93 -25.94
N LEU A 430 15.10 -4.40 -27.16
CA LEU A 430 16.40 -4.18 -27.81
C LEU A 430 17.32 -5.43 -27.75
N GLY A 431 16.74 -6.59 -28.05
CA GLY A 431 17.45 -7.89 -28.11
C GLY A 431 17.63 -8.61 -26.77
N GLN A 432 17.41 -7.95 -25.63
CA GLN A 432 17.63 -8.50 -24.29
C GLN A 432 16.32 -8.95 -23.62
N LYS A 433 16.34 -10.06 -22.87
CA LYS A 433 15.16 -10.56 -22.14
C LYS A 433 14.79 -9.63 -20.98
N ALA A 434 13.51 -9.26 -20.90
CA ALA A 434 12.98 -8.43 -19.83
C ALA A 434 12.63 -9.30 -18.60
N THR A 435 13.39 -9.20 -17.51
CA THR A 435 13.26 -10.10 -16.33
C THR A 435 12.49 -9.53 -15.14
N PHE A 436 12.15 -8.24 -15.15
CA PHE A 436 11.43 -7.56 -14.05
C PHE A 436 10.37 -6.62 -14.60
N GLY A 437 9.40 -6.22 -13.78
CA GLY A 437 8.31 -5.32 -14.21
C GLY A 437 7.10 -6.10 -14.71
N ASP A 438 6.81 -7.19 -14.02
CA ASP A 438 5.89 -8.26 -14.40
C ASP A 438 4.47 -7.70 -14.51
N ASP A 439 4.06 -6.99 -13.46
CA ASP A 439 2.88 -6.14 -13.33
C ASP A 439 2.62 -5.25 -14.55
N ARG A 440 3.58 -4.37 -14.88
CA ARG A 440 3.42 -3.35 -15.93
C ARG A 440 3.44 -3.96 -17.33
N SER A 441 4.27 -4.97 -17.53
CA SER A 441 4.34 -5.69 -18.80
C SER A 441 3.05 -6.47 -19.07
N MET A 442 2.49 -7.19 -18.09
CA MET A 442 1.18 -7.85 -18.24
C MET A 442 0.07 -6.82 -18.47
N THR A 443 0.05 -5.73 -17.70
CA THR A 443 -0.88 -4.62 -17.91
C THR A 443 -0.79 -4.09 -19.34
N ASN A 444 0.42 -3.96 -19.90
CA ASN A 444 0.62 -3.51 -21.27
C ASN A 444 0.06 -4.47 -22.33
N PHE A 445 0.09 -5.79 -22.11
CA PHE A 445 -0.51 -6.75 -23.04
C PHE A 445 -2.04 -6.65 -23.03
N ILE A 446 -2.62 -6.50 -21.83
CA ILE A 446 -4.06 -6.44 -21.63
C ILE A 446 -4.61 -5.09 -22.09
N LEU A 447 -4.01 -3.98 -21.67
CA LEU A 447 -4.45 -2.64 -21.99
C LEU A 447 -4.47 -2.36 -23.50
N ARG A 448 -3.71 -3.08 -24.34
CA ARG A 448 -3.80 -2.94 -25.80
C ARG A 448 -5.20 -3.16 -26.36
N HIS A 449 -5.92 -4.12 -25.79
CA HIS A 449 -7.19 -4.61 -26.34
C HIS A 449 -8.34 -4.60 -25.34
N ASN A 450 -8.06 -4.33 -24.07
CA ASN A 450 -9.04 -4.32 -22.99
C ASN A 450 -8.92 -3.03 -22.16
N ARG A 451 -9.87 -2.85 -21.24
CA ARG A 451 -9.88 -1.79 -20.24
C ARG A 451 -9.11 -2.22 -19.00
N THR A 452 -8.51 -1.25 -18.31
CA THR A 452 -7.87 -1.49 -17.01
C THR A 452 -8.23 -0.41 -16.00
N ALA A 453 -8.62 -0.81 -14.80
CA ALA A 453 -9.16 0.09 -13.79
C ALA A 453 -8.40 0.04 -12.45
N TYR A 454 -8.75 0.97 -11.57
CA TYR A 454 -8.32 1.05 -10.18
C TYR A 454 -9.55 1.01 -9.27
N GLN A 455 -9.48 0.24 -8.19
CA GLN A 455 -10.54 0.12 -7.19
C GLN A 455 -10.02 0.55 -5.81
N ASP A 456 -10.33 1.77 -5.37
CA ASP A 456 -9.89 2.35 -4.08
C ASP A 456 -10.39 1.56 -2.86
N SER A 457 -11.56 0.90 -2.97
CA SER A 457 -12.12 0.11 -1.86
C SER A 457 -11.43 -1.26 -1.67
N ALA A 458 -10.71 -1.76 -2.67
CA ALA A 458 -9.93 -3.00 -2.54
C ALA A 458 -8.56 -2.67 -1.95
N VAL A 459 -8.32 -3.01 -0.69
CA VAL A 459 -7.14 -2.53 0.06
C VAL A 459 -6.18 -3.67 0.35
N CYS A 460 -4.88 -3.43 0.13
CA CYS A 460 -3.79 -4.26 0.63
C CYS A 460 -2.76 -3.40 1.37
N ARG A 461 -2.02 -4.02 2.29
CA ARG A 461 -0.95 -3.39 3.07
C ARG A 461 0.36 -4.11 2.78
N THR A 462 1.37 -3.41 2.26
CA THR A 462 2.67 -4.01 1.88
C THR A 462 3.80 -3.53 2.78
N ILE A 463 4.82 -4.36 2.97
CA ILE A 463 6.07 -3.99 3.65
C ILE A 463 6.95 -3.21 2.67
N VAL A 464 7.38 -2.00 3.05
CA VAL A 464 8.32 -1.23 2.23
C VAL A 464 9.73 -1.24 2.82
N PRO A 465 10.78 -1.08 1.99
CA PRO A 465 12.15 -1.06 2.46
C PRO A 465 12.38 -0.04 3.58
N ASN A 466 12.93 -0.50 4.71
CA ASN A 466 13.30 0.35 5.84
C ASN A 466 14.76 0.83 5.77
N SER A 467 15.54 0.41 4.77
CA SER A 467 16.93 0.81 4.53
C SER A 467 17.10 1.54 3.19
N TYR A 468 17.88 2.61 3.17
CA TYR A 468 18.14 3.43 1.98
C TYR A 468 18.78 2.63 0.84
N THR A 469 19.72 1.74 1.14
CA THR A 469 20.40 0.93 0.11
C THR A 469 19.40 0.01 -0.61
N MET A 470 18.51 -0.62 0.14
CA MET A 470 17.45 -1.48 -0.42
C MET A 470 16.44 -0.64 -1.20
N PHE A 471 16.03 0.50 -0.65
CA PHE A 471 15.13 1.44 -1.31
C PHE A 471 15.68 1.93 -2.66
N LEU A 472 16.92 2.40 -2.72
CA LEU A 472 17.52 2.91 -3.96
C LEU A 472 17.66 1.83 -5.05
N LYS A 473 17.98 0.59 -4.66
CA LYS A 473 18.00 -0.56 -5.59
C LYS A 473 16.60 -0.86 -6.11
N GLN A 474 15.59 -0.85 -5.25
CA GLN A 474 14.19 -1.02 -5.64
C GLN A 474 13.75 0.10 -6.61
N GLN A 475 14.05 1.37 -6.32
CA GLN A 475 13.72 2.50 -7.20
C GLN A 475 14.41 2.42 -8.56
N MET A 476 15.68 1.99 -8.61
CA MET A 476 16.38 1.79 -9.88
C MET A 476 15.71 0.72 -10.73
N ARG A 477 15.31 -0.41 -10.14
CA ARG A 477 14.56 -1.48 -10.82
C ARG A 477 13.23 -0.96 -11.37
N TRP A 478 12.50 -0.19 -10.57
CA TRP A 478 11.23 0.41 -11.00
C TRP A 478 11.43 1.41 -12.14
N LYS A 479 12.46 2.26 -12.11
CA LYS A 479 12.74 3.24 -13.17
C LYS A 479 13.11 2.57 -14.50
N ARG A 480 13.94 1.52 -14.47
CA ARG A 480 14.28 0.73 -15.67
C ARG A 480 13.04 0.06 -16.27
N SER A 481 12.24 -0.59 -15.42
CA SER A 481 10.96 -1.20 -15.82
C SER A 481 10.01 -0.15 -16.41
N TRP A 482 9.82 0.96 -15.68
CA TRP A 482 8.96 2.07 -16.08
C TRP A 482 9.35 2.59 -17.46
N LEU A 483 10.62 2.89 -17.69
CA LEU A 483 11.10 3.42 -18.97
C LEU A 483 10.83 2.44 -20.12
N ARG A 484 11.24 1.19 -19.96
CA ARG A 484 11.09 0.14 -20.98
C ARG A 484 9.62 -0.08 -21.35
N GLU A 485 8.79 -0.33 -20.35
CA GLU A 485 7.37 -0.62 -20.57
C GLU A 485 6.59 0.60 -21.05
N SER A 486 6.95 1.81 -20.61
CA SER A 486 6.32 3.03 -21.13
C SER A 486 6.66 3.27 -22.61
N LEU A 487 7.90 2.97 -23.04
CA LEU A 487 8.27 3.05 -24.47
C LEU A 487 7.53 2.02 -25.32
N ILE A 488 7.23 0.84 -24.77
CA ILE A 488 6.37 -0.16 -25.43
C ILE A 488 4.92 0.35 -25.49
N ALA A 489 4.41 0.88 -24.38
CA ALA A 489 3.05 1.42 -24.29
C ALA A 489 2.81 2.60 -25.25
N ALA A 490 3.81 3.46 -25.41
CA ALA A 490 3.80 4.60 -26.31
C ALA A 490 3.44 4.25 -27.76
N ARG A 491 3.64 2.99 -28.19
CA ARG A 491 3.34 2.52 -29.55
C ARG A 491 1.85 2.33 -29.82
N TYR A 492 1.03 2.16 -28.78
CA TYR A 492 -0.41 1.88 -28.93
C TYR A 492 -1.32 2.80 -28.13
N ILE A 493 -0.81 3.50 -27.11
CA ILE A 493 -1.64 4.33 -26.22
C ILE A 493 -2.38 5.46 -26.94
N TRP A 494 -1.86 5.94 -28.08
CA TRP A 494 -2.52 6.93 -28.95
C TRP A 494 -3.87 6.47 -29.52
N LYS A 495 -4.16 5.16 -29.47
CA LYS A 495 -5.45 4.58 -29.86
C LYS A 495 -6.47 4.58 -28.70
N LYS A 496 -6.06 4.95 -27.49
CA LYS A 496 -6.94 5.10 -26.33
C LYS A 496 -7.53 6.50 -26.30
N GLU A 497 -8.30 6.79 -25.25
CA GLU A 497 -8.94 8.08 -25.06
C GLU A 497 -7.90 9.24 -25.18
N PRO A 498 -8.19 10.30 -25.97
CA PRO A 498 -7.24 11.36 -26.28
C PRO A 498 -6.61 12.09 -25.06
N PHE A 499 -7.40 12.44 -24.04
CA PHE A 499 -6.87 13.11 -22.85
C PHE A 499 -5.93 12.19 -22.06
N MET A 500 -6.28 10.91 -21.94
CA MET A 500 -5.43 9.90 -21.34
C MET A 500 -4.15 9.71 -22.13
N SER A 501 -4.23 9.59 -23.46
CA SER A 501 -3.05 9.44 -24.31
C SER A 501 -2.12 10.65 -24.18
N LEU A 502 -2.67 11.87 -24.21
CA LEU A 502 -1.90 13.09 -24.01
C LEU A 502 -1.25 13.10 -22.62
N SER A 503 -2.01 12.79 -21.57
CA SER A 503 -1.51 12.68 -20.19
C SER A 503 -0.39 11.65 -20.05
N PHE A 504 -0.50 10.52 -20.75
CA PHE A 504 0.55 9.50 -20.80
C PHE A 504 1.84 10.04 -21.42
N TYR A 505 1.77 10.67 -22.60
CA TYR A 505 2.96 11.21 -23.27
C TYR A 505 3.61 12.33 -22.46
N MET A 506 2.82 13.21 -21.83
CA MET A 506 3.35 14.22 -20.91
C MET A 506 4.04 13.57 -19.70
N GLY A 507 3.40 12.56 -19.10
CA GLY A 507 3.93 11.80 -17.97
C GLY A 507 5.19 10.98 -18.29
N LEU A 508 5.40 10.64 -19.57
CA LEU A 508 6.64 10.03 -20.05
C LEU A 508 7.73 11.08 -20.32
N ALA A 509 7.38 12.19 -20.97
CA ALA A 509 8.33 13.23 -21.36
C ALA A 509 8.90 13.98 -20.15
N VAL A 510 8.08 14.32 -19.15
CA VAL A 510 8.49 15.14 -18.00
C VAL A 510 9.62 14.49 -17.20
N PRO A 511 9.52 13.22 -16.73
CA PRO A 511 10.60 12.61 -15.96
C PRO A 511 11.87 12.35 -16.77
N ILE A 512 11.78 12.24 -18.11
CA ILE A 512 12.93 12.08 -19.00
C ILE A 512 13.64 13.42 -19.20
N ALA A 513 12.91 14.52 -19.38
CA ALA A 513 13.52 15.83 -19.54
C ALA A 513 14.02 16.43 -18.20
N ALA A 514 13.43 16.02 -17.07
CA ALA A 514 13.70 16.61 -15.76
C ALA A 514 15.19 16.71 -15.36
N PRO A 515 16.06 15.68 -15.52
CA PRO A 515 17.48 15.80 -15.16
C PRO A 515 18.21 16.90 -15.93
N ILE A 516 17.87 17.09 -17.21
CA ILE A 516 18.46 18.12 -18.07
C ILE A 516 17.99 19.51 -17.64
N ILE A 517 16.69 19.65 -17.34
CA ILE A 517 16.09 20.92 -16.91
C ILE A 517 16.62 21.36 -15.55
N VAL A 518 16.77 20.43 -14.61
CA VAL A 518 17.34 20.70 -13.28
C VAL A 518 18.80 21.13 -13.40
N LEU A 519 19.60 20.42 -14.21
CA LEU A 519 21.00 20.79 -14.47
C LEU A 519 21.10 22.20 -15.11
N TYR A 520 20.24 22.49 -16.08
CA TYR A 520 20.20 23.78 -16.74
C TYR A 520 19.88 24.92 -15.75
N ASN A 521 18.82 24.79 -14.94
CA ASN A 521 18.38 25.86 -14.05
C ASN A 521 19.26 26.01 -12.80
N LEU A 522 19.72 24.91 -12.20
CA LEU A 522 20.46 24.97 -10.93
C LEU A 522 21.98 25.12 -11.12
N ILE A 523 22.52 24.79 -12.30
CA ILE A 523 23.97 24.85 -12.54
C ILE A 523 24.31 25.81 -13.68
N TYR A 524 23.75 25.60 -14.87
CA TYR A 524 24.14 26.41 -16.04
C TYR A 524 23.72 27.89 -15.90
N VAL A 525 22.46 28.16 -15.55
CA VAL A 525 21.95 29.54 -15.43
C VAL A 525 22.72 30.37 -14.37
N PRO A 526 22.95 29.86 -13.14
CA PRO A 526 23.68 30.62 -12.13
C PRO A 526 25.15 30.86 -12.50
N ILE A 527 25.80 29.92 -13.18
CA ILE A 527 27.21 30.07 -13.58
C ILE A 527 27.34 31.06 -14.74
N MET A 528 26.53 30.90 -15.80
CA MET A 528 26.69 31.67 -17.04
C MET A 528 26.02 33.03 -16.98
N HIS A 529 24.83 33.12 -16.38
CA HIS A 529 24.07 34.37 -16.32
C HIS A 529 24.21 35.09 -14.98
N ARG A 530 24.84 34.47 -13.96
CA ARG A 530 24.97 35.02 -12.60
C ARG A 530 23.63 35.39 -11.95
N VAL A 531 22.56 34.72 -12.37
CA VAL A 531 21.21 34.89 -11.83
C VAL A 531 20.87 33.67 -10.97
N PHE A 532 20.45 33.92 -9.74
CA PHE A 532 19.98 32.86 -8.85
C PHE A 532 18.59 32.35 -9.30
N PRO A 533 18.33 31.03 -9.40
CA PRO A 533 17.16 30.49 -10.10
C PRO A 533 15.94 30.44 -9.17
N ILE A 534 15.53 31.60 -8.64
CA ILE A 534 14.45 31.76 -7.66
C ILE A 534 13.14 31.17 -8.20
N THR A 535 12.76 31.52 -9.43
CA THR A 535 11.50 31.08 -10.05
C THR A 535 11.41 29.56 -10.16
N PHE A 536 12.53 28.89 -10.47
CA PHE A 536 12.62 27.44 -10.53
C PHE A 536 12.46 26.80 -9.14
N MET A 537 13.14 27.35 -8.13
CA MET A 537 13.02 26.88 -6.74
C MET A 537 11.60 27.06 -6.18
N VAL A 538 10.97 28.21 -6.43
CA VAL A 538 9.57 28.47 -6.07
C VAL A 538 8.65 27.47 -6.76
N GLY A 539 8.86 27.17 -8.05
CA GLY A 539 8.11 26.15 -8.77
C GLY A 539 8.21 24.75 -8.13
N MET A 540 9.43 24.30 -7.82
CA MET A 540 9.65 23.01 -7.12
C MET A 540 8.98 23.00 -5.74
N PHE A 541 9.09 24.10 -4.99
CA PHE A 541 8.45 24.25 -3.69
C PHE A 541 6.92 24.16 -3.79
N LEU A 542 6.30 24.84 -4.76
CA LEU A 542 4.85 24.78 -5.00
C LEU A 542 4.39 23.36 -5.37
N MET A 543 5.16 22.63 -6.18
CA MET A 543 4.86 21.21 -6.50
C MET A 543 4.95 20.32 -5.25
N ALA A 544 5.96 20.53 -4.41
CA ALA A 544 6.11 19.83 -3.13
C ALA A 544 4.95 20.14 -2.17
N MET A 545 4.57 21.41 -2.07
CA MET A 545 3.44 21.87 -1.27
C MET A 545 2.10 21.33 -1.79
N LEU A 546 1.90 21.26 -3.10
CA LEU A 546 0.68 20.68 -3.69
C LEU A 546 0.50 19.23 -3.24
N MET A 547 1.55 18.41 -3.37
CA MET A 547 1.52 17.01 -2.94
C MET A 547 1.28 16.87 -1.43
N SER A 548 1.99 17.69 -0.65
CA SER A 548 1.93 17.66 0.82
C SER A 548 0.56 18.11 1.36
N MET A 549 -0.01 19.17 0.80
CA MET A 549 -1.36 19.66 1.15
C MET A 549 -2.45 18.70 0.68
N ALA A 550 -2.30 18.05 -0.47
CA ALA A 550 -3.24 17.04 -0.93
C ALA A 550 -3.25 15.81 -0.03
N GLN A 551 -2.08 15.38 0.46
CA GLN A 551 -1.99 14.33 1.47
C GLN A 551 -2.71 14.72 2.76
N LEU A 552 -2.53 15.97 3.21
CA LEU A 552 -3.22 16.49 4.39
C LEU A 552 -4.74 16.52 4.19
N PHE A 553 -5.20 16.99 3.03
CA PHE A 553 -6.62 17.06 2.66
C PHE A 553 -7.28 15.68 2.63
N LEU A 554 -6.63 14.70 1.99
CA LEU A 554 -7.19 13.37 1.76
C LEU A 554 -7.04 12.43 2.96
N ARG A 555 -5.89 12.44 3.66
CA ARG A 555 -5.57 11.45 4.71
C ARG A 555 -5.66 12.02 6.12
N ARG A 556 -5.60 13.34 6.29
CA ARG A 556 -5.68 14.04 7.59
C ARG A 556 -4.65 13.59 8.63
N SER A 557 -3.56 12.96 8.18
CA SER A 557 -2.49 12.46 9.05
C SER A 557 -1.34 13.45 9.15
N THR A 558 -0.60 13.39 10.26
CA THR A 558 0.64 14.13 10.51
C THR A 558 1.79 13.78 9.57
N THR A 559 1.67 12.70 8.81
CA THR A 559 2.66 12.27 7.81
C THR A 559 2.76 13.23 6.61
N TRP A 560 1.82 14.16 6.43
CA TRP A 560 1.77 15.08 5.28
C TRP A 560 3.08 15.80 5.00
N ILE A 561 3.85 16.19 6.04
CA ILE A 561 5.14 16.88 5.91
C ILE A 561 6.19 16.05 5.17
N PHE A 562 6.07 14.72 5.21
CA PHE A 562 6.96 13.82 4.47
C PHE A 562 6.71 13.86 2.96
N GLY A 563 5.62 14.47 2.48
CA GLY A 563 5.42 14.79 1.07
C GLY A 563 6.45 15.79 0.56
N MET A 564 6.72 16.86 1.33
CA MET A 564 7.79 17.81 1.00
C MET A 564 9.16 17.15 1.01
N TRP A 565 9.42 16.34 2.05
CA TRP A 565 10.66 15.57 2.14
C TRP A 565 10.85 14.63 0.95
N PHE A 566 9.78 13.96 0.50
CA PHE A 566 9.82 13.11 -0.69
C PHE A 566 10.20 13.90 -1.94
N CYS A 567 9.59 15.07 -2.20
CA CYS A 567 9.91 15.86 -3.38
C CYS A 567 11.37 16.35 -3.37
N LEU A 568 11.87 16.84 -2.23
CA LEU A 568 13.27 17.22 -2.09
C LEU A 568 14.22 16.04 -2.31
N TYR A 569 13.90 14.89 -1.70
CA TYR A 569 14.67 13.66 -1.89
C TYR A 569 14.61 13.15 -3.34
N TYR A 570 13.46 13.33 -4.01
CA TYR A 570 13.29 12.96 -5.39
C TYR A 570 14.22 13.78 -6.29
N GLU A 571 14.22 15.10 -6.17
CA GLU A 571 15.08 15.98 -6.97
C GLU A 571 16.57 15.77 -6.67
N ALA A 572 16.93 15.63 -5.39
CA ALA A 572 18.33 15.52 -4.97
C ALA A 572 18.94 14.13 -5.25
N VAL A 573 18.15 13.05 -5.19
CA VAL A 573 18.68 11.67 -5.22
C VAL A 573 18.03 10.84 -6.32
N LEU A 574 16.70 10.71 -6.30
CA LEU A 574 16.04 9.77 -7.21
C LEU A 574 16.13 10.21 -8.65
N LEU A 575 16.05 11.51 -8.96
CA LEU A 575 16.09 12.06 -10.30
C LEU A 575 17.33 11.58 -11.07
N TRP A 576 18.49 11.58 -10.41
CA TRP A 576 19.78 11.19 -10.99
C TRP A 576 19.91 9.68 -11.26
N GLN A 577 18.96 8.87 -10.79
CA GLN A 577 18.82 7.49 -11.23
C GLN A 577 18.24 7.38 -12.65
N MET A 578 17.55 8.40 -13.17
CA MET A 578 16.97 8.35 -14.52
C MET A 578 18.04 8.29 -15.62
N PRO A 579 19.07 9.16 -15.65
CA PRO A 579 20.17 9.03 -16.62
C PRO A 579 20.84 7.66 -16.56
N VAL A 580 21.08 7.14 -15.35
CA VAL A 580 21.62 5.78 -15.17
C VAL A 580 20.67 4.74 -15.77
N ALA A 581 19.36 4.88 -15.59
CA ALA A 581 18.37 3.96 -16.17
C ALA A 581 18.36 4.01 -17.70
N TRP A 582 18.55 5.18 -18.34
CA TRP A 582 18.65 5.31 -19.81
C TRP A 582 19.76 4.45 -20.41
N PHE A 583 20.87 4.29 -19.68
CA PHE A 583 22.03 3.50 -20.11
C PHE A 583 22.17 2.18 -19.35
N THR A 584 21.16 1.72 -18.62
CA THR A 584 21.22 0.43 -17.91
C THR A 584 19.92 -0.36 -17.92
N PHE A 585 18.94 0.02 -18.74
CA PHE A 585 17.64 -0.66 -18.81
C PHE A 585 17.75 -2.14 -19.23
N TRP A 586 18.87 -2.56 -19.81
CA TRP A 586 19.16 -3.96 -20.18
C TRP A 586 19.72 -4.83 -19.04
N LYS A 587 20.15 -4.24 -17.91
CA LYS A 587 20.66 -5.03 -16.78
C LYS A 587 19.51 -5.80 -16.13
N SER A 588 19.60 -7.13 -16.08
CA SER A 588 18.58 -8.08 -15.62
C SER A 588 18.64 -8.43 -14.12
N THR A 589 19.64 -7.97 -13.38
CA THR A 589 19.88 -8.39 -11.99
C THR A 589 18.87 -7.82 -11.00
N TRP A 590 18.35 -8.68 -10.12
CA TRP A 590 17.31 -8.35 -9.12
C TRP A 590 17.82 -7.43 -8.01
N GLY A 591 19.10 -7.60 -7.63
CA GLY A 591 19.90 -6.71 -6.77
C GLY A 591 19.48 -6.57 -5.30
N THR A 592 18.23 -6.88 -4.98
CA THR A 592 17.62 -6.79 -3.63
C THR A 592 17.57 -8.14 -2.90
N ARG A 593 17.46 -9.23 -3.65
CA ARG A 593 17.60 -10.62 -3.21
C ARG A 593 18.61 -11.28 -4.13
N LEU A 594 19.51 -12.06 -3.56
CA LEU A 594 20.54 -12.78 -4.33
C LEU A 594 19.93 -14.10 -4.78
N THR A 595 19.82 -14.28 -6.09
CA THR A 595 19.44 -15.58 -6.67
C THR A 595 20.56 -16.60 -6.45
N PRO A 596 20.29 -17.91 -6.55
CA PRO A 596 21.35 -18.92 -6.55
C PRO A 596 22.43 -18.64 -7.61
N ALA A 597 22.04 -18.08 -8.76
CA ALA A 597 22.97 -17.64 -9.81
C ALA A 597 23.84 -16.46 -9.37
N ASP A 598 23.25 -15.44 -8.72
CA ASP A 598 24.00 -14.30 -8.17
C ASP A 598 24.98 -14.74 -7.08
N LEU A 599 24.58 -15.69 -6.22
CA LEU A 599 25.45 -16.26 -5.19
C LEU A 599 26.63 -17.01 -5.81
N ALA A 600 26.37 -17.84 -6.82
CA ALA A 600 27.42 -18.56 -7.55
C ALA A 600 28.38 -17.61 -8.29
N GLU A 601 27.87 -16.49 -8.84
CA GLU A 601 28.70 -15.46 -9.47
C GLU A 601 29.54 -14.70 -8.44
N MET A 602 28.95 -14.32 -7.31
CA MET A 602 29.67 -13.69 -6.19
C MET A 602 30.75 -14.60 -5.62
N GLU A 603 30.49 -15.90 -5.50
CA GLU A 603 31.47 -16.88 -5.07
C GLU A 603 32.61 -17.04 -6.09
N LYS A 604 32.29 -17.08 -7.39
CA LYS A 604 33.31 -17.04 -8.46
C LYS A 604 34.16 -15.77 -8.39
N GLU A 605 33.56 -14.60 -8.14
CA GLU A 605 34.31 -13.35 -7.96
C GLU A 605 35.16 -13.35 -6.70
N ARG A 606 34.66 -13.87 -5.58
CA ARG A 606 35.42 -14.04 -4.33
C ARG A 606 36.63 -14.93 -4.56
N LEU A 607 36.43 -16.10 -5.17
CA LEU A 607 37.51 -17.03 -5.52
C LEU A 607 38.52 -16.40 -6.49
N LYS A 608 38.07 -15.57 -7.44
CA LYS A 608 38.98 -14.80 -8.32
C LYS A 608 39.80 -13.76 -7.55
N LYS A 609 39.20 -13.07 -6.57
CA LYS A 609 39.91 -12.09 -5.72
C LYS A 609 40.91 -12.80 -4.80
N GLU A 610 40.52 -13.88 -4.14
CA GLU A 610 41.40 -14.72 -3.32
C GLU A 610 42.58 -15.27 -4.14
N ARG A 611 42.34 -15.72 -5.38
CA ARG A 611 43.42 -16.14 -6.30
C ARG A 611 44.35 -14.99 -6.68
N LYS A 612 43.84 -13.77 -6.86
CA LYS A 612 44.65 -12.57 -7.16
C LYS A 612 45.45 -12.10 -5.93
N GLU A 613 44.90 -12.23 -4.74
CA GLU A 613 45.58 -11.93 -3.47
C GLU A 613 46.68 -12.96 -3.17
N LYS A 614 46.41 -14.25 -3.37
CA LYS A 614 47.44 -15.31 -3.26
C LYS A 614 48.62 -15.06 -4.22
N LYS A 615 48.34 -14.69 -5.48
CA LYS A 615 49.39 -14.33 -6.46
C LYS A 615 50.15 -13.03 -6.14
N ARG A 616 49.64 -12.19 -5.22
CA ARG A 616 50.34 -10.97 -4.75
C ARG A 616 51.17 -11.22 -3.48
N HIS A 617 51.05 -12.40 -2.87
CA HIS A 617 51.73 -12.78 -1.63
C HIS A 617 52.60 -14.03 -1.79
N GLU A 618 52.76 -14.54 -3.01
CA GLU A 618 53.86 -15.43 -3.35
C GLU A 618 55.11 -14.57 -3.64
N PRO A 619 56.24 -14.80 -2.93
CA PRO A 619 57.46 -13.99 -3.05
C PRO A 619 58.15 -14.10 -4.40
#